data_AF-A0A7S2Z355-F1
#
_entry.id   AF-A0A7S2Z355-F1
#
_cell.length_a   1.000
_cell.length_b   1.000
_cell.length_c   1.000
_cell.angle_alpha   90.00
_cell.angle_beta   90.00
_cell.angle_gamma   90.00
#
_symmetry.space_group_name_H-M   'P 1'
#
loop_
_entity.id
_entity.type
_entity.pdbx_description
1 polymer ?
#
loop_
_entity_poly.entity_id
_entity_poly.type
_entity_poly.pdbx_seq_one_letter_code
_entity_poly.pdbx_strand_id
1 'polypeptide(L)'
;EADQAIAQECYGKLKEMFQEIEECRPFELLESQKDRLNYLMTKQAKIVAMTCTYAAMKRKDFAKLALQFDSVVMEESAQVLDIETLIPMQLQRADAPDGGVARRLKRCVLIGD
;
A
#
# COMPACT_ATOMS: atom_id res chain seq x y z
N GLU A 1 14.38 35.95 -17.07
CA GLU A 1 14.64 34.82 -16.16
C GLU A 1 13.54 34.63 -15.12
N ALA A 2 13.13 35.66 -14.37
CA ALA A 2 12.05 35.56 -13.38
C ALA A 2 10.69 35.10 -13.97
N ASP A 3 10.24 35.68 -15.09
CA ASP A 3 8.96 35.29 -15.72
C ASP A 3 8.95 33.85 -16.22
N GLN A 4 10.12 33.32 -16.60
CA GLN A 4 10.26 31.95 -17.09
C GLN A 4 10.15 30.94 -15.93
N ALA A 5 10.65 31.30 -14.75
CA ALA A 5 10.47 30.50 -13.53
C ALA A 5 8.99 30.50 -13.07
N ILE A 6 8.32 31.66 -13.13
CA ILE A 6 6.89 31.78 -12.81
C ILE A 6 6.04 30.95 -13.78
N ALA A 7 6.36 30.98 -15.07
CA ALA A 7 5.66 30.16 -16.08
C ALA A 7 5.85 28.65 -15.83
N GLN A 8 7.05 28.21 -15.44
CA GLN A 8 7.32 26.82 -15.08
C GLN A 8 6.56 26.39 -13.82
N GLU A 9 6.46 27.26 -12.82
CA GLU A 9 5.70 26.99 -11.60
C GLU A 9 4.19 26.85 -11.89
N CYS A 10 3.63 27.76 -12.71
CA CYS A 10 2.24 27.66 -13.15
C CYS A 10 1.98 26.37 -13.96
N TYR A 11 2.93 25.97 -14.81
CA TYR A 11 2.82 24.70 -15.53
C TYR A 11 2.92 23.49 -14.59
N GLY A 12 3.76 23.55 -13.56
CA GLY A 12 3.83 22.56 -12.50
C GLY A 12 2.48 22.37 -11.80
N LYS A 13 1.84 23.47 -11.40
CA LYS A 13 0.50 23.45 -10.78
C LYS A 13 -0.57 22.85 -11.69
N LEU A 14 -0.56 23.22 -12.99
CA LEU A 14 -1.48 22.62 -13.96
C LEU A 14 -1.26 21.11 -14.07
N LYS A 15 0.00 20.67 -14.10
CA LYS A 15 0.34 19.25 -14.17
C LYS A 15 -0.11 18.50 -12.92
N GLU A 16 0.06 19.08 -11.74
CA GLU A 16 -0.43 18.52 -10.47
C GLU A 16 -1.96 18.37 -10.50
N MET A 17 -2.71 19.40 -10.94
CA MET A 17 -4.16 19.32 -11.08
C MET A 17 -4.60 18.18 -12.02
N PHE A 18 -3.96 18.03 -13.19
CA PHE A 18 -4.29 16.94 -14.10
C PHE A 18 -3.92 15.56 -13.55
N GLN A 19 -2.82 15.48 -12.78
CA GLN A 19 -2.43 14.25 -12.11
C GLN A 19 -3.47 13.83 -11.04
N GLU A 20 -3.96 14.78 -10.24
CA GLU A 20 -5.02 14.50 -9.24
C GLU A 20 -6.30 13.99 -9.90
N ILE A 21 -6.69 14.56 -11.04
CA ILE A 21 -7.87 14.10 -11.79
C ILE A 21 -7.65 12.68 -12.35
N GLU A 22 -6.43 12.38 -12.83
CA GLU A 22 -6.11 11.04 -13.31
C GLU A 22 -6.14 9.99 -12.18
N GLU A 23 -5.70 10.36 -10.98
CA GLU A 23 -5.82 9.54 -9.77
C GLU A 23 -7.28 9.31 -9.34
N CYS A 24 -8.22 10.18 -9.73
CA CYS A 24 -9.65 10.03 -9.46
C CYS A 24 -10.38 9.08 -10.42
N ARG A 25 -9.88 8.92 -11.66
CA ARG A 25 -10.49 8.09 -12.72
C ARG A 25 -10.84 6.64 -12.28
N PRO A 26 -10.00 5.92 -11.52
CA PRO A 26 -10.31 4.57 -11.06
C PRO A 26 -11.59 4.52 -10.19
N PHE A 27 -11.87 5.56 -9.41
CA PHE A 27 -13.07 5.59 -8.55
C PHE A 27 -14.36 5.75 -9.34
N GLU A 28 -14.30 6.40 -10.51
CA GLU A 28 -15.43 6.51 -11.44
C GLU A 28 -15.71 5.18 -12.15
N LEU A 29 -14.66 4.42 -12.45
CA LEU A 29 -14.78 3.13 -13.15
C LEU A 29 -15.23 1.99 -12.22
N LEU A 30 -14.89 2.06 -10.93
CA LEU A 30 -15.18 1.02 -9.96
C LEU A 30 -16.54 1.28 -9.27
N GLU A 31 -17.53 0.43 -9.57
CA GLU A 31 -18.89 0.57 -9.02
C GLU A 31 -19.01 0.10 -7.56
N SER A 32 -18.28 -0.94 -7.17
CA SER A 32 -18.37 -1.53 -5.82
C SER A 32 -17.43 -0.84 -4.84
N GLN A 33 -17.93 -0.56 -3.63
CA GLN A 33 -17.10 -0.06 -2.51
C GLN A 33 -15.92 -0.99 -2.22
N LYS A 34 -16.11 -2.30 -2.37
CA LYS A 34 -15.05 -3.28 -2.15
C LYS A 34 -13.91 -3.12 -3.14
N ASP A 35 -14.22 -2.86 -4.41
CA ASP A 35 -13.20 -2.74 -5.45
C ASP A 35 -12.46 -1.42 -5.36
N ARG A 36 -13.14 -0.34 -4.96
CA ARG A 36 -12.49 0.94 -4.60
C ARG A 36 -11.48 0.76 -3.45
N LEU A 37 -11.86 0.05 -2.39
CA LEU A 37 -10.96 -0.24 -1.27
C LEU A 37 -9.77 -1.11 -1.70
N ASN A 38 -10.01 -2.11 -2.55
CA ASN A 38 -8.95 -2.96 -3.10
C ASN A 38 -7.96 -2.16 -3.97
N TYR A 39 -8.47 -1.23 -4.79
CA TYR A 39 -7.65 -0.36 -5.62
C TYR A 39 -6.78 0.57 -4.75
N LEU A 40 -7.39 1.23 -3.76
CA LEU A 40 -6.67 2.04 -2.79
C LEU A 40 -5.53 1.25 -2.14
N MET A 41 -5.83 0.06 -1.62
CA MET A 41 -4.86 -0.80 -0.92
C MET A 41 -3.70 -1.28 -1.80
N THR A 42 -3.94 -1.53 -3.08
CA THR A 42 -2.94 -2.15 -3.96
C THR A 42 -2.15 -1.14 -4.79
N LYS A 43 -2.74 0.02 -5.13
CA LYS A 43 -2.16 0.98 -6.06
C LYS A 43 -1.84 2.34 -5.46
N GLN A 44 -2.62 2.82 -4.48
CA GLN A 44 -2.52 4.20 -4.00
C GLN A 44 -1.96 4.32 -2.58
N ALA A 45 -2.26 3.36 -1.70
CA ALA A 45 -1.85 3.38 -0.31
C ALA A 45 -0.33 3.21 -0.18
N LYS A 46 0.34 4.24 0.33
CA LYS A 46 1.78 4.18 0.69
C LYS A 46 2.00 3.58 2.08
N ILE A 47 1.04 3.79 2.98
CA ILE A 47 1.06 3.29 4.36
C ILE A 47 -0.28 2.61 4.60
N VAL A 48 -0.24 1.39 5.12
CA VAL A 48 -1.43 0.62 5.50
C VAL A 48 -1.27 0.23 6.96
N ALA A 49 -2.24 0.64 7.78
CA ALA A 49 -2.32 0.28 9.17
C ALA A 49 -3.43 -0.75 9.37
N MET A 50 -3.14 -1.80 10.15
CA MET A 50 -4.10 -2.82 10.54
C MET A 50 -3.68 -3.44 11.86
N THR A 51 -4.62 -4.02 12.60
CA THR A 51 -4.29 -4.81 13.80
C THR A 51 -3.78 -6.19 13.38
N CYS A 52 -2.92 -6.79 14.21
CA CYS A 52 -2.38 -8.14 13.97
C CYS A 52 -3.50 -9.19 13.83
N THR A 53 -4.54 -9.08 14.65
CA THR A 53 -5.72 -9.95 14.59
C THR A 53 -6.49 -9.80 13.28
N TYR A 54 -6.65 -8.58 12.78
CA TYR A 54 -7.30 -8.33 11.50
C TYR A 54 -6.48 -8.90 10.34
N ALA A 55 -5.15 -8.73 10.38
CA ALA A 55 -4.24 -9.33 9.41
C ALA A 55 -4.40 -10.86 9.34
N ALA A 56 -4.52 -11.51 10.50
CA ALA A 56 -4.78 -12.95 10.61
C ALA A 56 -6.10 -13.38 9.98
N MET A 57 -7.19 -12.69 10.31
CA MET A 57 -8.52 -13.00 9.77
C MET A 57 -8.60 -12.78 8.25
N LYS A 58 -7.94 -11.74 7.75
CA LYS A 58 -8.01 -11.31 6.34
C LYS A 58 -6.87 -11.79 5.46
N ARG A 59 -5.97 -12.64 5.99
CA ARG A 59 -4.83 -13.21 5.25
C ARG A 59 -5.20 -13.76 3.87
N LYS A 60 -6.31 -14.51 3.76
CA LYS A 60 -6.76 -15.10 2.48
C LYS A 60 -7.17 -14.04 1.45
N ASP A 61 -7.78 -12.95 1.91
CA ASP A 61 -8.22 -11.85 1.05
C ASP A 61 -6.99 -11.06 0.56
N PHE A 62 -6.03 -10.78 1.45
CA PHE A 62 -4.78 -10.10 1.08
C PHE A 62 -3.90 -10.91 0.13
N ALA A 63 -3.85 -12.24 0.31
CA ALA A 63 -3.16 -13.12 -0.63
C ALA A 63 -3.78 -13.05 -2.04
N LYS A 64 -5.12 -12.96 -2.15
CA LYS A 64 -5.79 -12.81 -3.44
C LYS A 64 -5.54 -11.44 -4.07
N LEU A 65 -5.45 -10.40 -3.24
CA LEU A 65 -5.19 -9.02 -3.68
C LEU A 65 -3.74 -8.76 -4.10
N ALA A 66 -2.82 -9.71 -3.85
CA ALA A 66 -1.40 -9.60 -4.15
C ALA A 66 -0.79 -8.30 -3.57
N LEU A 67 -1.09 -8.02 -2.30
CA LEU A 67 -0.53 -6.85 -1.61
C LEU A 67 1.00 -6.93 -1.58
N GLN A 68 1.67 -5.85 -1.99
CA GLN A 68 3.13 -5.73 -2.01
C GLN A 68 3.56 -4.60 -1.09
N PHE A 69 4.53 -4.87 -0.22
CA PHE A 69 5.12 -3.89 0.69
C PHE A 69 6.60 -4.18 0.94
N ASP A 70 7.39 -3.14 1.20
CA ASP A 70 8.81 -3.33 1.46
C ASP A 70 9.14 -3.35 2.96
N SER A 71 8.26 -2.83 3.81
CA SER A 71 8.50 -2.65 5.23
C SER A 71 7.27 -3.03 6.06
N VAL A 72 7.51 -3.69 7.18
CA VAL A 72 6.52 -3.96 8.23
C VAL A 72 7.00 -3.31 9.51
N VAL A 73 6.09 -2.59 10.17
CA VAL A 73 6.29 -2.01 11.50
C VAL A 73 5.19 -2.56 12.39
N MET A 74 5.55 -3.12 13.54
CA MET A 74 4.63 -3.67 14.52
C MET A 74 4.89 -3.03 15.88
N GLU A 75 3.86 -2.43 16.46
CA GLU A 75 3.87 -1.99 17.86
C GLU A 75 3.29 -3.07 18.77
N GLU A 76 3.53 -2.93 20.08
CA GLU A 76 3.08 -3.88 21.11
C GLU A 76 3.55 -5.33 20.85
N SER A 77 4.67 -5.52 20.15
CA SER A 77 5.14 -6.84 19.71
C SER A 77 5.38 -7.84 20.86
N ALA A 78 5.62 -7.35 22.09
CA ALA A 78 5.74 -8.18 23.29
C ALA A 78 4.41 -8.80 23.76
N GLN A 79 3.28 -8.21 23.40
CA GLN A 79 1.93 -8.69 23.76
C GLN A 79 1.30 -9.56 22.67
N VAL A 80 1.92 -9.63 21.49
CA VAL A 80 1.41 -10.38 20.33
C VAL A 80 2.02 -11.78 20.32
N LEU A 81 1.20 -12.79 20.04
CA LEU A 81 1.67 -14.18 19.93
C LEU A 81 2.65 -14.34 18.75
N ASP A 82 3.66 -15.20 18.89
CA ASP A 82 4.64 -15.48 17.82
C ASP A 82 3.99 -15.86 16.49
N ILE A 83 2.87 -16.59 16.55
CA ILE A 83 2.14 -16.98 15.34
C ILE A 83 1.45 -15.78 14.67
N GLU A 84 1.01 -14.80 15.45
CA GLU A 84 0.36 -13.59 14.96
C GLU A 84 1.38 -12.56 14.45
N THR A 85 2.60 -12.53 15.00
CA THR A 85 3.69 -11.69 14.47
C THR A 85 4.19 -12.18 13.11
N LEU A 86 4.17 -13.49 12.87
CA LEU A 86 4.55 -14.10 11.60
C LEU A 86 3.58 -13.84 10.44
N ILE A 87 2.28 -13.70 10.74
CA ILE A 87 1.24 -13.51 9.73
C ILE A 87 1.49 -12.27 8.86
N PRO A 88 1.64 -11.05 9.40
CA PRO A 88 1.83 -9.85 8.59
C PRO A 88 3.13 -9.90 7.78
N MET A 89 4.18 -10.54 8.29
CA MET A 89 5.44 -10.71 7.56
C MET A 89 5.31 -11.59 6.31
N GLN A 90 4.33 -12.51 6.29
CA GLN A 90 4.09 -13.49 5.23
C GLN A 90 2.77 -13.25 4.47
N LEU A 91 2.22 -12.03 4.52
CA LEU A 91 1.02 -11.66 3.76
C LEU A 91 1.25 -11.63 2.24
N GLN A 92 2.51 -11.53 1.81
CA GLN A 92 2.90 -11.44 0.40
C GLN A 92 2.96 -12.82 -0.24
N ARG A 93 2.56 -12.90 -1.51
CA ARG A 93 2.85 -14.09 -2.31
C ARG A 93 4.28 -14.01 -2.81
N ALA A 94 5.00 -15.13 -2.75
CA ALA A 94 6.34 -15.26 -3.29
C ALA A 94 6.36 -15.13 -4.83
N ASP A 95 5.20 -15.29 -5.47
CA ASP A 95 5.09 -15.28 -6.93
C ASP A 95 4.59 -13.91 -7.42
N ALA A 96 5.38 -13.26 -8.28
CA ALA A 96 4.90 -12.13 -9.05
C ALA A 96 3.94 -12.64 -10.15
N PRO A 97 2.77 -12.01 -10.37
CA PRO A 97 1.85 -12.41 -11.44
C PRO A 97 2.47 -12.37 -12.84
N ASP A 98 3.52 -11.56 -13.05
CA ASP A 98 4.10 -11.24 -14.36
C ASP A 98 5.58 -11.65 -14.52
N GLY A 99 6.07 -12.65 -13.78
CA GLY A 99 7.48 -13.10 -13.91
C GLY A 99 8.53 -12.09 -13.42
N GLY A 100 8.10 -11.04 -12.72
CA GLY A 100 8.96 -10.07 -12.05
C GLY A 100 9.59 -10.61 -10.77
N VAL A 101 10.62 -9.93 -10.27
CA VAL A 101 11.28 -10.28 -9.00
C VAL A 101 10.26 -10.20 -7.86
N ALA A 102 10.09 -11.30 -7.12
CA ALA A 102 9.32 -11.34 -5.89
C ALA A 102 9.70 -10.14 -5.01
N ARG A 103 8.77 -9.18 -4.82
CA ARG A 103 8.99 -8.07 -3.90
C ARG A 103 8.90 -8.62 -2.50
N ARG A 104 10.06 -9.05 -2.01
CA ARG A 104 10.32 -9.56 -0.67
C ARG A 104 10.35 -8.42 0.35
N LEU A 105 9.82 -8.69 1.54
CA LEU A 105 9.96 -7.81 2.70
C LEU A 105 11.43 -7.45 2.92
N LYS A 106 11.75 -6.15 2.94
CA LYS A 106 13.12 -5.64 3.12
C LYS A 106 13.42 -5.25 4.55
N ARG A 107 12.41 -4.79 5.29
CA ARG A 107 12.57 -4.29 6.66
C ARG A 107 11.43 -4.77 7.56
N CYS A 108 11.78 -5.30 8.73
CA CYS A 108 10.85 -5.56 9.81
C CYS A 108 11.30 -4.75 11.03
N VAL A 109 10.39 -3.97 11.60
CA VAL A 109 10.62 -3.20 12.83
C VAL A 109 9.58 -3.66 13.84
N LEU A 110 10.04 -4.25 14.95
CA LEU A 110 9.19 -4.68 16.06
C LEU A 110 9.49 -3.76 17.25
N ILE A 111 8.45 -3.11 17.77
CA ILE A 111 8.50 -2.25 18.94
C ILE A 111 7.62 -2.90 19.99
N GLY A 112 8.14 -3.11 21.19
CA GLY A 112 7.44 -3.75 22.29
C GLY A 112 8.21 -3.52 23.57
N ASP A 113 7.48 -3.47 24.68
CA ASP A 113 8.00 -3.48 26.05
C ASP A 113 7.55 -4.78 26.72
#